data_AF-A0A6N6Q7Q9-F1
#
_entry.id   AF-A0A6N6Q7Q9-F1
#
_cell.length_a   1.000
_cell.length_b   1.000
_cell.length_c   1.000
_cell.angle_alpha   90.00
_cell.angle_beta   90.00
_cell.angle_gamma   90.00
#
_symmetry.space_group_name_H-M   'P 1'
#
loop_
_entity.id
_entity.type
_entity.pdbx_description
1 polymer ?
#
loop_
_entity_poly.entity_id
_entity_poly.type
_entity_poly.pdbx_seq_one_letter_code
_entity_poly.pdbx_strand_id
1 'polypeptide(L)'
;MHPAPAGFAGTIDGLARRLVGGERSSGRTMERFGDAVTTAGVEGWLARYRDETLARDEWPVVAEAWRLAASGQSDRLIELDRAWGAHAGPGEASLRVGQRQLSRLRPLRDARVVQRYLDAVQRGGARGWHPVVFGVWLAVFGVPLRQGLVQYAEQTLGALLESVPASSSFPEAARERVRACIAGAIPTRLAEFLPASRAPLLALR
;
A
#
# COMPACT_ATOMS: atom_id res chain seq x y z
N MET A 1 -7.96 -16.04 -22.29
CA MET A 1 -7.41 -14.72 -21.92
C MET A 1 -8.54 -13.98 -21.21
N HIS A 2 -8.66 -14.13 -19.89
CA HIS A 2 -9.76 -13.52 -19.12
C HIS A 2 -9.46 -12.02 -18.93
N PRO A 3 -10.42 -11.12 -19.21
CA PRO A 3 -10.24 -9.70 -18.91
C PRO A 3 -10.16 -9.51 -17.39
N ALA A 4 -9.21 -8.68 -16.95
CA ALA A 4 -9.12 -8.25 -15.56
C ALA A 4 -10.44 -7.55 -15.16
N PRO A 5 -11.03 -7.89 -13.99
CA PRO A 5 -12.28 -7.27 -13.58
C PRO A 5 -12.09 -5.77 -13.32
N ALA A 6 -12.81 -4.96 -14.10
CA ALA A 6 -13.01 -3.54 -13.84
C ALA A 6 -13.72 -3.35 -12.49
N GLY A 7 -13.16 -2.51 -11.62
CA GLY A 7 -13.77 -2.13 -10.34
C GLY A 7 -12.91 -2.36 -9.09
N PHE A 8 -11.67 -1.87 -9.06
CA PHE A 8 -10.78 -1.95 -7.88
C PHE A 8 -10.86 -0.69 -6.98
N ALA A 9 -11.61 0.35 -7.35
CA ALA A 9 -11.74 1.63 -6.63
C ALA A 9 -12.63 1.55 -5.37
N GLY A 10 -12.44 0.51 -4.55
CA GLY A 10 -13.08 0.37 -3.25
C GLY A 10 -12.41 1.25 -2.19
N THR A 11 -12.59 2.56 -2.33
CA THR A 11 -12.61 3.59 -1.27
C THR A 11 -11.34 3.74 -0.41
N ILE A 12 -10.20 3.97 -1.07
CA ILE A 12 -9.06 4.64 -0.41
C ILE A 12 -9.39 6.14 -0.17
N ASP A 13 -10.37 6.71 -0.88
CA ASP A 13 -10.86 8.09 -0.69
C ASP A 13 -11.45 8.38 0.71
N GLY A 14 -12.01 7.36 1.37
CA GLY A 14 -12.49 7.48 2.76
C GLY A 14 -11.35 7.39 3.78
N LEU A 15 -10.20 6.84 3.37
CA LEU A 15 -8.98 6.67 4.13
C LEU A 15 -8.19 7.97 4.19
N ALA A 16 -7.99 8.53 3.01
CA ALA A 16 -7.42 9.82 2.70
C ALA A 16 -7.98 10.90 3.63
N ARG A 17 -9.30 11.15 3.52
CA ARG A 17 -10.01 12.18 4.29
C ARG A 17 -9.90 12.04 5.81
N ARG A 18 -9.58 10.86 6.35
CA ARG A 18 -9.47 10.60 7.80
C ARG A 18 -8.05 10.55 8.33
N LEU A 19 -7.08 10.13 7.52
CA LEU A 19 -5.65 10.38 7.82
C LEU A 19 -5.37 11.88 7.92
N VAL A 20 -6.18 12.70 7.23
CA VAL A 20 -6.18 14.16 7.30
C VAL A 20 -6.99 14.72 8.48
N GLY A 21 -7.98 13.97 8.98
CA GLY A 21 -8.90 14.40 10.02
C GLY A 21 -8.44 14.14 11.47
N GLY A 22 -7.22 13.66 11.68
CA GLY A 22 -6.65 13.48 13.02
C GLY A 22 -7.21 12.26 13.76
N GLU A 23 -6.60 11.09 13.54
CA GLU A 23 -6.65 10.01 14.53
C GLU A 23 -5.36 9.19 14.45
N ARG A 24 -4.55 9.38 15.50
CA ARG A 24 -3.36 8.68 16.00
C ARG A 24 -2.94 7.41 15.23
N SER A 25 -2.29 7.59 14.09
CA SER A 25 -1.26 6.65 13.63
C SER A 25 0.03 7.43 13.39
N SER A 26 0.98 7.28 14.32
CA SER A 26 2.34 7.81 14.24
C SER A 26 2.44 9.26 13.73
N GLY A 27 2.02 10.20 14.57
CA GLY A 27 2.42 11.62 14.71
C GLY A 27 3.35 12.32 13.71
N ARG A 28 3.23 12.12 12.38
CA ARG A 28 4.09 12.81 11.40
C ARG A 28 3.42 13.24 10.10
N THR A 29 2.17 12.86 9.84
CA THR A 29 1.65 12.92 8.46
C THR A 29 0.95 14.24 8.09
N MET A 30 0.55 15.10 9.05
CA MET A 30 -0.12 16.37 8.70
C MET A 30 0.20 17.61 9.54
N GLU A 31 1.06 17.52 10.56
CA GLU A 31 1.52 18.70 11.32
C GLU A 31 2.42 19.67 10.50
N ARG A 32 2.62 19.44 9.19
CA ARG A 32 3.62 20.16 8.38
C ARG A 32 3.09 21.05 7.28
N PHE A 33 1.81 21.04 6.97
CA PHE A 33 1.26 22.16 6.22
C PHE A 33 1.03 23.26 7.25
N GLY A 34 1.92 24.24 7.31
CA GLY A 34 1.60 25.50 7.98
C GLY A 34 0.35 26.14 7.35
N ASP A 35 0.04 27.39 7.70
CA ASP A 35 -1.21 28.08 7.34
C ASP A 35 -1.56 28.14 5.82
N ALA A 36 -0.69 27.66 4.91
CA ALA A 36 -1.01 27.46 3.50
C ALA A 36 -0.52 26.11 2.94
N VAL A 37 -1.45 25.31 2.41
CA VAL A 37 -1.17 24.14 1.56
C VAL A 37 -0.75 24.65 0.17
N THR A 38 0.53 24.48 -0.17
CA THR A 38 1.07 24.88 -1.48
C THR A 38 1.33 23.68 -2.37
N THR A 39 1.33 23.90 -3.70
CA THR A 39 1.63 22.85 -4.68
C THR A 39 2.99 22.18 -4.39
N ALA A 40 4.05 22.98 -4.23
CA ALA A 40 5.40 22.48 -3.93
C ALA A 40 5.47 21.73 -2.58
N GLY A 41 4.70 22.17 -1.58
CA GLY A 41 4.61 21.48 -0.30
C GLY A 41 3.99 20.08 -0.42
N VAL A 42 2.91 19.96 -1.20
CA VAL A 42 2.23 18.67 -1.46
C VAL A 42 3.13 17.74 -2.28
N GLU A 43 3.77 18.24 -3.33
CA GLU A 43 4.73 17.46 -4.14
C GLU A 43 5.88 16.93 -3.29
N GLY A 44 6.51 17.80 -2.48
CA GLY A 44 7.61 17.41 -1.61
C GLY A 44 7.20 16.41 -0.52
N TRP A 45 5.98 16.51 0.00
CA TRP A 45 5.44 15.54 0.94
C TRP A 45 5.18 14.17 0.30
N LEU A 46 4.53 14.13 -0.87
CA LEU A 46 4.23 12.88 -1.58
C LEU A 46 5.51 12.21 -2.11
N ALA A 47 6.49 12.98 -2.58
CA ALA A 47 7.81 12.47 -2.96
C ALA A 47 8.54 11.83 -1.77
N ARG A 48 8.46 12.46 -0.58
CA ARG A 48 9.03 11.90 0.65
C ARG A 48 8.32 10.61 1.05
N TYR A 49 6.98 10.58 1.03
CA TYR A 49 6.23 9.37 1.34
C TYR A 49 6.58 8.23 0.37
N ARG A 50 6.72 8.53 -0.92
CA ARG A 50 7.16 7.54 -1.91
C ARG A 50 8.55 6.98 -1.58
N ASP A 51 9.52 7.84 -1.29
CA ASP A 51 10.90 7.40 -1.12
C ASP A 51 11.15 6.78 0.27
N GLU A 52 10.57 7.35 1.33
CA GLU A 52 10.82 6.93 2.72
C GLU A 52 9.86 5.85 3.22
N THR A 53 8.63 5.77 2.70
CA THR A 53 7.63 4.78 3.15
C THR A 53 7.38 3.71 2.09
N LEU A 54 6.99 4.10 0.87
CA LEU A 54 6.66 3.12 -0.17
C LEU A 54 7.88 2.31 -0.59
N ALA A 55 8.93 2.98 -1.06
CA ALA A 55 10.09 2.31 -1.62
C ALA A 55 10.92 1.59 -0.56
N ARG A 56 11.05 2.18 0.62
CA ARG A 56 11.86 1.65 1.71
C ARG A 56 11.18 0.53 2.49
N ASP A 57 9.89 0.66 2.77
CA ASP A 57 9.20 -0.20 3.72
C ASP A 57 8.09 -1.04 3.05
N GLU A 58 7.15 -0.43 2.34
CA GLU A 58 5.95 -1.13 1.85
C GLU A 58 6.19 -2.02 0.62
N TRP A 59 6.91 -1.54 -0.40
CA TRP A 59 7.25 -2.32 -1.60
C TRP A 59 8.00 -3.62 -1.28
N PRO A 60 9.03 -3.63 -0.40
CA PRO A 60 9.64 -4.88 0.05
C PRO A 60 8.62 -5.87 0.61
N VAL A 61 7.69 -5.41 1.45
CA VAL A 61 6.66 -6.27 2.05
C VAL A 61 5.67 -6.80 1.02
N VAL A 62 5.23 -5.96 0.07
CA VAL A 62 4.37 -6.41 -1.05
C VAL A 62 5.09 -7.49 -1.87
N ALA A 63 6.37 -7.27 -2.21
CA ALA A 63 7.18 -8.21 -2.99
C ALA A 63 7.37 -9.55 -2.27
N GLU A 64 7.66 -9.52 -0.97
CA GLU A 64 7.84 -10.74 -0.18
C GLU A 64 6.51 -11.48 0.04
N ALA A 65 5.43 -10.78 0.32
CA ALA A 65 4.11 -11.38 0.42
C ALA A 65 3.67 -12.03 -0.90
N TRP A 66 3.96 -11.38 -2.04
CA TRP A 66 3.74 -11.96 -3.36
C TRP A 66 4.54 -13.26 -3.55
N ARG A 67 5.83 -13.25 -3.23
CA ARG A 67 6.71 -14.42 -3.36
C ARG A 67 6.25 -15.57 -2.48
N LEU A 68 5.92 -15.30 -1.21
CA LEU A 68 5.47 -16.29 -0.24
C LEU A 68 4.12 -16.89 -0.65
N ALA A 69 3.19 -16.06 -1.10
CA ALA A 69 1.88 -16.51 -1.58
C ALA A 69 2.02 -17.37 -2.85
N ALA A 70 2.83 -16.94 -3.83
CA ALA A 70 3.10 -17.69 -5.05
C ALA A 70 3.76 -19.05 -4.77
N SER A 71 4.55 -19.14 -3.69
CA SER A 71 5.23 -20.36 -3.26
C SER A 71 4.41 -21.22 -2.27
N GLY A 72 3.18 -20.82 -1.93
CA GLY A 72 2.34 -21.53 -0.96
C GLY A 72 2.82 -21.50 0.49
N GLN A 73 3.74 -20.59 0.85
CA GLN A 73 4.38 -20.51 2.18
C GLN A 73 3.51 -19.73 3.18
N SER A 74 2.38 -20.32 3.60
CA SER A 74 1.41 -19.67 4.50
C SER A 74 1.98 -19.22 5.85
N ASP A 75 2.87 -20.01 6.44
CA ASP A 75 3.32 -19.76 7.81
C ASP A 75 4.27 -18.56 7.84
N ARG A 76 5.18 -18.49 6.87
CA ARG A 76 6.06 -17.33 6.64
C ARG A 76 5.27 -16.07 6.26
N LEU A 77 4.16 -16.21 5.53
CA LEU A 77 3.28 -15.09 5.20
C LEU A 77 2.61 -14.51 6.46
N ILE A 78 2.16 -15.38 7.36
CA ILE A 78 1.60 -14.98 8.66
C ILE A 78 2.66 -14.28 9.52
N GLU A 79 3.88 -14.81 9.55
CA GLU A 79 5.00 -14.18 10.26
C GLU A 79 5.35 -12.80 9.69
N LEU A 80 5.36 -12.64 8.37
CA LEU A 80 5.56 -11.35 7.71
C LEU A 80 4.50 -10.33 8.14
N ASP A 81 3.22 -10.72 8.16
CA ASP A 81 2.13 -9.83 8.58
C ASP A 81 2.26 -9.37 10.04
N ARG A 82 2.67 -10.29 10.94
CA ARG A 82 2.95 -9.96 12.34
C ARG A 82 4.13 -8.99 12.47
N ALA A 83 5.24 -9.32 11.82
CA ALA A 83 6.47 -8.53 11.88
C ALA A 83 6.25 -7.11 11.37
N TRP A 84 5.53 -6.97 10.25
CA TRP A 84 5.16 -5.66 9.70
C TRP A 84 4.34 -4.83 10.68
N GLY A 85 3.34 -5.44 11.33
CA GLY A 85 2.53 -4.76 12.34
C GLY A 85 3.33 -4.26 13.54
N ALA A 86 4.39 -4.96 13.93
CA ALA A 86 5.26 -4.57 15.03
C ALA A 86 6.25 -3.46 14.66
N HIS A 87 6.68 -3.38 13.40
CA HIS A 87 7.78 -2.51 12.97
C HIS A 87 7.31 -1.18 12.35
N ALA A 88 6.25 -1.21 11.53
CA ALA A 88 5.92 -0.09 10.65
C ALA A 88 4.41 0.15 10.50
N GLY A 89 3.57 -0.54 11.28
CA GLY A 89 2.11 -0.55 11.20
C GLY A 89 1.50 0.73 10.59
N PRO A 90 1.13 0.74 9.29
CA PRO A 90 0.73 1.92 8.50
C PRO A 90 -0.64 2.54 8.88
N GLY A 91 -0.89 2.64 10.18
CA GLY A 91 -2.12 3.13 10.78
C GLY A 91 -3.32 2.19 10.58
N GLU A 92 -4.39 2.44 11.34
CA GLU A 92 -5.66 1.72 11.22
C GLU A 92 -6.22 1.77 9.79
N ALA A 93 -5.88 2.82 9.07
CA ALA A 93 -6.16 2.99 7.66
C ALA A 93 -5.72 1.78 6.83
N SER A 94 -4.43 1.47 6.83
CA SER A 94 -3.90 0.34 6.05
C SER A 94 -4.50 -0.99 6.51
N LEU A 95 -4.77 -1.16 7.80
CA LEU A 95 -5.44 -2.36 8.31
C LEU A 95 -6.83 -2.54 7.71
N ARG A 96 -7.66 -1.50 7.70
CA ARG A 96 -9.02 -1.58 7.14
C ARG A 96 -9.01 -1.90 5.65
N VAL A 97 -8.13 -1.26 4.88
CA VAL A 97 -8.01 -1.54 3.43
C VAL A 97 -7.59 -2.99 3.22
N GLY A 98 -6.57 -3.45 3.93
CA GLY A 98 -6.09 -4.83 3.85
C GLY A 98 -7.18 -5.84 4.22
N GLN A 99 -7.89 -5.65 5.34
CA GLN A 99 -8.98 -6.54 5.73
C GLN A 99 -10.15 -6.55 4.74
N ARG A 100 -10.49 -5.38 4.16
CA ARG A 100 -11.50 -5.29 3.11
C ARG A 100 -11.08 -6.03 1.84
N GLN A 101 -9.82 -5.92 1.44
CA GLN A 101 -9.31 -6.65 0.27
C GLN A 101 -9.23 -8.15 0.54
N LEU A 102 -8.79 -8.54 1.73
CA LEU A 102 -8.68 -9.93 2.15
C LEU A 102 -10.06 -10.61 2.20
N SER A 103 -11.11 -9.91 2.63
CA SER A 103 -12.47 -10.47 2.66
C SER A 103 -12.98 -10.86 1.27
N ARG A 104 -12.53 -10.17 0.21
CA ARG A 104 -12.86 -10.49 -1.19
C ARG A 104 -12.17 -11.76 -1.68
N LEU A 105 -11.12 -12.23 -1.00
CA LEU A 105 -10.42 -13.47 -1.32
C LEU A 105 -11.09 -14.71 -0.68
N ARG A 106 -12.06 -14.53 0.23
CA ARG A 106 -12.79 -15.63 0.89
C ARG A 106 -13.37 -16.69 -0.06
N PRO A 107 -13.93 -16.34 -1.23
CA PRO A 107 -14.49 -17.33 -2.15
C PRO A 107 -13.45 -18.29 -2.76
N LEU A 108 -12.15 -17.98 -2.67
CA LEU A 108 -11.07 -18.76 -3.29
C LEU A 108 -10.70 -19.98 -2.44
N ARG A 109 -11.62 -20.96 -2.38
CA ARG A 109 -11.51 -22.16 -1.54
C ARG A 109 -10.30 -23.03 -1.89
N ASP A 110 -9.92 -23.08 -3.16
CA ASP A 110 -8.83 -23.94 -3.64
C ASP A 110 -7.44 -23.36 -3.37
N ALA A 111 -7.35 -22.07 -3.06
CA ALA A 111 -6.10 -21.39 -2.72
C ALA A 111 -5.76 -21.63 -1.24
N ARG A 112 -5.12 -22.78 -0.93
CA ARG A 112 -4.75 -23.17 0.45
C ARG A 112 -4.00 -22.08 1.23
N VAL A 113 -3.09 -21.36 0.56
CA VAL A 113 -2.33 -20.26 1.17
C VAL A 113 -3.22 -19.11 1.62
N VAL A 114 -4.24 -18.78 0.82
CA VAL A 114 -5.23 -17.74 1.13
C VAL A 114 -6.12 -18.18 2.29
N GLN A 115 -6.60 -19.42 2.27
CA GLN A 115 -7.47 -19.95 3.33
C GLN A 115 -6.74 -19.99 4.69
N ARG A 116 -5.50 -20.44 4.73
CA ARG A 116 -4.68 -20.43 5.96
C ARG A 116 -4.42 -19.03 6.48
N TYR A 117 -4.15 -18.08 5.58
CA TYR A 117 -3.94 -16.70 5.96
C TYR A 117 -5.24 -16.05 6.48
N LEU A 118 -6.37 -16.29 5.82
CA LEU A 118 -7.70 -15.88 6.28
C LEU A 118 -8.01 -16.42 7.68
N ASP A 119 -7.78 -17.71 7.92
CA ASP A 119 -7.99 -18.34 9.22
C ASP A 119 -7.10 -17.72 10.29
N ALA A 120 -5.83 -17.45 9.97
CA ALA A 120 -4.91 -16.78 10.89
C ALA A 120 -5.40 -15.38 11.25
N VAL A 121 -5.88 -14.60 10.28
CA VAL A 121 -6.45 -13.26 10.55
C VAL A 121 -7.71 -13.37 11.41
N GLN A 122 -8.61 -14.31 11.13
CA GLN A 122 -9.83 -14.52 11.90
C GLN A 122 -9.56 -14.94 13.36
N ARG A 123 -8.51 -15.74 13.58
CA ARG A 123 -8.08 -16.18 14.92
C ARG A 123 -7.19 -15.18 15.64
N GLY A 124 -6.94 -14.00 15.06
CA GLY A 124 -6.04 -12.99 15.64
C GLY A 124 -4.55 -13.34 15.54
N GLY A 125 -4.20 -14.42 14.85
CA GLY A 125 -2.83 -14.81 14.54
C GLY A 125 -2.20 -14.00 13.41
N ALA A 126 -2.96 -13.13 12.74
CA ALA A 126 -2.49 -12.11 11.82
C ALA A 126 -3.48 -10.94 11.84
N ARG A 127 -3.11 -9.80 11.26
CA ARG A 127 -3.92 -8.58 11.21
C ARG A 127 -4.52 -8.36 9.83
N GLY A 128 -3.80 -8.69 8.76
CA GLY A 128 -4.25 -8.47 7.39
C GLY A 128 -3.90 -7.07 6.88
N TRP A 129 -2.63 -6.66 6.98
CA TRP A 129 -2.18 -5.33 6.56
C TRP A 129 -2.23 -5.16 5.04
N HIS A 130 -2.55 -3.96 4.56
CA HIS A 130 -2.70 -3.70 3.12
C HIS A 130 -1.49 -4.11 2.26
N PRO A 131 -0.22 -3.74 2.59
CA PRO A 131 0.94 -4.20 1.80
C PRO A 131 1.01 -5.73 1.65
N VAL A 132 0.80 -6.45 2.75
CA VAL A 132 0.85 -7.93 2.76
C VAL A 132 -0.31 -8.51 1.95
N VAL A 133 -1.53 -8.07 2.22
CA VAL A 133 -2.73 -8.54 1.51
C VAL A 133 -2.65 -8.23 0.02
N PHE A 134 -2.11 -7.08 -0.36
CA PHE A 134 -1.95 -6.70 -1.75
C PHE A 134 -0.95 -7.63 -2.46
N GLY A 135 0.19 -7.97 -1.84
CA GLY A 135 1.11 -8.97 -2.38
C GLY A 135 0.45 -10.35 -2.57
N VAL A 136 -0.35 -10.80 -1.59
CA VAL A 136 -1.14 -12.04 -1.71
C VAL A 136 -2.11 -11.96 -2.89
N TRP A 137 -2.83 -10.84 -3.04
CA TRP A 137 -3.75 -10.62 -4.14
C TRP A 137 -3.04 -10.71 -5.50
N LEU A 138 -1.89 -10.05 -5.65
CA LEU A 138 -1.10 -10.11 -6.88
C LEU A 138 -0.74 -11.56 -7.24
N ALA A 139 -0.29 -12.35 -6.26
CA ALA A 139 0.14 -13.73 -6.50
C ALA A 139 -1.04 -14.62 -6.91
N VAL A 140 -2.17 -14.48 -6.22
CA VAL A 140 -3.37 -15.29 -6.44
C VAL A 140 -4.00 -15.02 -7.80
N PHE A 141 -4.00 -13.76 -8.26
CA PHE A 141 -4.52 -13.38 -9.58
C PHE A 141 -3.48 -13.42 -10.69
N GLY A 142 -2.24 -13.86 -10.41
CA GLY A 142 -1.17 -13.96 -11.40
C GLY A 142 -0.73 -12.62 -11.97
N VAL A 143 -0.90 -11.52 -11.22
CA VAL A 143 -0.50 -10.18 -11.66
C VAL A 143 1.02 -10.04 -11.50
N PRO A 144 1.74 -9.59 -12.55
CA PRO A 144 3.18 -9.36 -12.48
C PRO A 144 3.55 -8.33 -11.40
N LEU A 145 4.52 -8.67 -10.55
CA LEU A 145 4.91 -7.86 -9.40
C LEU A 145 5.22 -6.40 -9.76
N ARG A 146 5.96 -6.16 -10.85
CA ARG A 146 6.28 -4.79 -11.31
C ARG A 146 5.01 -3.98 -11.58
N GLN A 147 4.04 -4.54 -12.31
CA GLN A 147 2.79 -3.87 -12.62
C GLN A 147 1.96 -3.63 -11.36
N GLY A 148 1.92 -4.62 -10.47
CA GLY A 148 1.26 -4.49 -9.17
C GLY A 148 1.84 -3.37 -8.31
N LEU A 149 3.17 -3.24 -8.22
CA LEU A 149 3.81 -2.21 -7.42
C LEU A 149 3.59 -0.79 -7.97
N VAL A 150 3.51 -0.62 -9.30
CA VAL A 150 3.10 0.65 -9.91
C VAL A 150 1.68 1.00 -9.47
N GLN A 151 0.74 0.06 -9.65
CA GLN A 151 -0.66 0.26 -9.27
C GLN A 151 -0.81 0.58 -7.77
N TYR A 152 -0.06 -0.13 -6.92
CA TYR A 152 -0.05 0.09 -5.48
C TYR A 152 0.38 1.53 -5.12
N ALA A 153 1.47 2.00 -5.73
CA ALA A 153 1.99 3.34 -5.49
C ALA A 153 1.04 4.43 -6.00
N GLU A 154 0.49 4.28 -7.21
CA GLU A 154 -0.48 5.23 -7.77
C GLU A 154 -1.74 5.36 -6.91
N GLN A 155 -2.26 4.23 -6.43
CA GLN A 155 -3.44 4.22 -5.57
C GLN A 155 -3.17 4.85 -4.21
N THR A 156 -2.01 4.53 -3.60
CA THR A 156 -1.66 5.04 -2.28
C THR A 156 -1.37 6.54 -2.33
N LEU A 157 -0.53 6.98 -3.26
CA LEU A 157 -0.19 8.40 -3.42
C LEU A 157 -1.39 9.21 -3.95
N GLY A 158 -2.20 8.63 -4.83
CA GLY A 158 -3.42 9.24 -5.34
C GLY A 158 -4.42 9.49 -4.22
N ALA A 159 -4.63 8.53 -3.33
CA ALA A 159 -5.51 8.74 -2.18
C ALA A 159 -4.93 9.77 -1.21
N LEU A 160 -3.62 9.75 -0.94
CA LEU A 160 -2.97 10.79 -0.14
C LEU A 160 -3.13 12.18 -0.78
N LEU A 161 -3.08 12.28 -2.11
CA LEU A 161 -3.38 13.53 -2.82
C LEU A 161 -4.85 13.93 -2.63
N GLU A 162 -5.81 13.03 -2.81
CA GLU A 162 -7.25 13.29 -2.57
C GLU A 162 -7.58 13.67 -1.13
N SER A 163 -6.69 13.35 -0.20
CA SER A 163 -6.83 13.75 1.19
C SER A 163 -6.57 15.25 1.39
N VAL A 164 -5.73 15.85 0.55
CA VAL A 164 -5.33 17.25 0.67
C VAL A 164 -6.55 18.14 0.44
N PRO A 165 -6.91 19.04 1.38
CA PRO A 165 -8.06 19.91 1.22
C PRO A 165 -7.84 20.88 0.06
N ALA A 166 -8.90 21.17 -0.70
CA ALA A 166 -8.88 22.21 -1.71
C ALA A 166 -8.67 23.57 -1.04
N SER A 167 -7.81 24.41 -1.63
CA SER A 167 -7.57 25.77 -1.17
C SER A 167 -7.23 26.69 -2.35
N SER A 168 -7.25 28.00 -2.15
CA SER A 168 -6.81 28.96 -3.17
C SER A 168 -5.35 28.72 -3.62
N SER A 169 -4.51 28.19 -2.71
CA SER A 169 -3.10 27.87 -2.97
C SER A 169 -2.88 26.46 -3.55
N PHE A 170 -3.95 25.65 -3.62
CA PHE A 170 -3.95 24.30 -4.19
C PHE A 170 -5.26 24.03 -4.98
N PRO A 171 -5.43 24.69 -6.14
CA PRO A 171 -6.58 24.48 -7.01
C PRO A 171 -6.52 23.14 -7.74
N GLU A 172 -7.61 22.74 -8.41
CA GLU A 172 -7.70 21.48 -9.14
C GLU A 172 -6.62 21.33 -10.22
N ALA A 173 -6.28 22.40 -10.93
CA ALA A 173 -5.18 22.39 -11.90
C ALA A 173 -3.82 22.08 -11.25
N ALA A 174 -3.60 22.50 -10.00
CA ALA A 174 -2.41 22.12 -9.25
C ALA A 174 -2.46 20.64 -8.86
N ARG A 175 -3.60 20.15 -8.37
CA ARG A 175 -3.82 18.74 -8.03
C ARG A 175 -3.50 17.81 -9.21
N GLU A 176 -4.00 18.14 -10.41
CA GLU A 176 -3.75 17.32 -11.59
C GLU A 176 -2.27 17.33 -12.02
N ARG A 177 -1.58 18.48 -11.89
CA ARG A 177 -0.12 18.53 -12.10
C ARG A 177 0.63 17.62 -11.13
N VAL A 178 0.26 17.66 -9.85
CA VAL A 178 0.85 16.79 -8.82
C VAL A 178 0.59 15.32 -9.15
N ARG A 179 -0.63 14.97 -9.56
CA ARG A 179 -0.99 13.60 -9.98
C ARG A 179 -0.10 13.11 -11.12
N ALA A 180 0.04 13.92 -12.18
CA ALA A 180 0.88 13.59 -13.33
C ALA A 180 2.36 13.45 -12.94
N CYS A 181 2.87 14.35 -12.09
CA CYS A 181 4.25 14.27 -11.56
C CYS A 181 4.51 12.97 -10.80
N ILE A 182 3.57 12.56 -9.94
CA ILE A 182 3.65 11.32 -9.18
C ILE A 182 3.68 10.10 -10.11
N ALA A 183 2.72 10.02 -11.04
CA ALA A 183 2.62 8.92 -11.99
C ALA A 183 3.91 8.77 -12.81
N GLY A 184 4.49 9.88 -13.27
CA GLY A 184 5.74 9.88 -14.02
C GLY A 184 6.97 9.43 -13.22
N ALA A 185 6.98 9.62 -11.90
CA ALA A 185 8.14 9.31 -11.07
C ALA A 185 8.18 7.87 -10.51
N ILE A 186 7.02 7.19 -10.44
CA ILE A 186 6.91 5.83 -9.89
C ILE A 186 7.75 4.81 -10.68
N PRO A 187 7.68 4.73 -12.03
CA PRO A 187 8.42 3.72 -12.79
C PRO A 187 9.94 3.77 -12.57
N THR A 188 10.50 4.97 -12.48
CA THR A 188 11.93 5.21 -12.24
C THR A 188 12.34 4.69 -10.86
N ARG A 189 11.62 5.09 -9.81
CA ARG A 189 11.91 4.60 -8.44
C ARG A 189 11.74 3.09 -8.32
N LEU A 190 10.74 2.53 -8.97
CA LEU A 190 10.53 1.09 -8.97
C LEU A 190 11.65 0.34 -9.72
N ALA A 191 12.21 0.94 -10.77
CA ALA A 191 13.36 0.39 -11.48
C ALA A 191 14.64 0.40 -10.62
N GLU A 192 14.77 1.31 -9.66
CA GLU A 192 15.86 1.30 -8.66
C GLU A 192 15.64 0.20 -7.60
N PHE A 193 14.39 -0.02 -7.19
CA PHE A 193 14.02 -1.02 -6.17
C PHE A 193 14.12 -2.48 -6.66
N LEU A 194 13.53 -2.80 -7.82
CA LEU A 194 13.37 -4.20 -8.26
C LEU A 194 14.70 -4.98 -8.47
N PRO A 195 15.78 -4.38 -9.03
CA PRO A 195 17.09 -5.05 -9.11
C PRO A 195 17.68 -5.36 -7.73
N ALA A 196 17.43 -4.52 -6.73
CA ALA A 196 17.94 -4.65 -5.36
C ALA A 196 17.14 -5.67 -4.51
N SER A 197 15.86 -5.88 -4.83
CA SER A 197 14.93 -6.73 -4.07
C SER A 197 15.15 -8.25 -4.18
N ARG A 198 16.30 -8.72 -4.71
CA ARG A 198 16.67 -10.16 -4.74
C ARG A 198 17.12 -10.73 -3.38
N ALA A 199 17.30 -9.90 -2.35
CA ALA A 199 17.69 -10.35 -1.02
C ALA A 199 16.47 -10.60 -0.11
N PRO A 200 16.42 -11.72 0.64
CA PRO A 200 15.32 -11.98 1.58
C PRO A 200 15.32 -10.97 2.73
N LEU A 201 14.18 -10.31 2.96
CA LEU A 201 13.98 -9.24 3.96
C LEU A 201 14.03 -9.69 5.43
N LEU A 202 14.31 -10.97 5.68
CA LEU A 202 14.38 -11.54 7.03
C LEU A 202 15.70 -11.24 7.76
N ALA A 203 16.50 -10.30 7.23
CA ALA A 203 17.70 -9.79 7.88
C ALA A 203 17.49 -8.45 8.61
N LEU A 204 16.24 -8.01 8.82
CA LEU A 204 15.95 -6.88 9.72
C LEU A 204 15.98 -7.38 11.17
N ARG A 205 17.20 -7.40 11.74
CA ARG A 205 17.46 -7.43 13.18
C ARG A 205 17.58 -6.01 13.73
#